data_AF-Q7VI41-F1
#
_entry.id   AF-Q7VI41-F1
#
_cell.length_a   1.000
_cell.length_b   1.000
_cell.length_c   1.000
_cell.angle_alpha   90.00
_cell.angle_beta   90.00
_cell.angle_gamma   90.00
#
_symmetry.space_group_name_H-M   'P 1'
#
loop_
_entity.id
_entity.type
_entity.pdbx_description
1 polymer ?
#
loop_
_entity_poly.entity_id
_entity_poly.type
_entity_poly.pdbx_seq_one_letter_code
_entity_poly.pdbx_strand_id
1 'polypeptide(L)'
;MYKLLIQRTHISKLADAKGEKTTIGDATLLDSNNKVLFKYFSGENGSQSSDERGKDHRIMPRTYKLKWNFTKTAVAKNGYRNVRFDDYKELIEPKYHERYTKWGFKNVGLLLYTPMLPSFESRCIFIHIMNTGKDVEGCIGLGKGKNDMGIVDSTSAIAEFYDFVKKHGVENFEVQINEVRSSAPAGL
;
A
#
# COMPACT_ATOMS: atom_id res chain seq x y z
N MET A 1 5.41 -17.25 7.13
CA MET A 1 4.71 -16.22 6.31
C MET A 1 4.45 -15.02 7.19
N TYR A 2 4.77 -13.82 6.70
CA TYR A 2 4.51 -12.54 7.36
C TYR A 2 3.20 -11.95 6.87
N LYS A 3 2.52 -11.20 7.73
CA LYS A 3 1.24 -10.56 7.41
C LYS A 3 1.23 -9.11 7.82
N LEU A 4 1.00 -8.20 6.86
CA LEU A 4 0.63 -6.82 7.15
C LEU A 4 -0.89 -6.77 7.33
N LEU A 5 -1.34 -6.69 8.57
CA LEU A 5 -2.75 -6.56 8.91
C LEU A 5 -3.13 -5.08 8.97
N ILE A 6 -4.02 -4.64 8.09
CA ILE A 6 -4.59 -3.30 8.06
C ILE A 6 -6.03 -3.37 8.54
N GLN A 7 -6.30 -2.74 9.67
CA GLN A 7 -7.65 -2.53 10.18
C GLN A 7 -8.03 -1.07 9.92
N ARG A 8 -8.93 -0.81 8.97
CA ARG A 8 -9.46 0.55 8.77
C ARG A 8 -10.22 0.99 10.02
N THR A 9 -10.03 2.24 10.41
CA THR A 9 -10.58 2.76 11.67
C THR A 9 -11.59 3.87 11.43
N HIS A 10 -11.27 4.84 10.58
CA HIS A 10 -12.12 6.00 10.32
C HIS A 10 -11.68 6.72 9.04
N ILE A 11 -12.52 7.63 8.58
CA ILE A 11 -12.16 8.62 7.57
C ILE A 11 -11.69 9.89 8.30
N SER A 12 -10.67 10.55 7.78
CA SER A 12 -10.10 11.77 8.35
C SER A 12 -11.15 12.85 8.56
N LYS A 13 -10.98 13.64 9.63
CA LYS A 13 -11.90 14.75 9.93
C LYS A 13 -11.76 15.84 8.89
N LEU A 14 -10.51 16.21 8.60
CA LEU A 14 -10.14 17.22 7.65
C LEU A 14 -9.86 16.60 6.28
N ALA A 15 -10.28 17.31 5.25
CA ALA A 15 -9.84 17.06 3.89
C ALA A 15 -8.49 17.76 3.65
N ASP A 16 -7.75 17.29 2.66
CA ASP A 16 -6.57 17.99 2.17
C ASP A 16 -6.93 19.18 1.26
N ALA A 17 -5.91 19.82 0.68
CA ALA A 17 -6.08 21.00 -0.17
C ALA A 17 -6.93 20.76 -1.43
N LYS A 18 -7.17 19.51 -1.84
CA LYS A 18 -8.06 19.16 -2.96
C LYS A 18 -9.48 18.80 -2.52
N GLY A 19 -9.77 18.89 -1.21
CA GLY A 19 -11.05 18.46 -0.67
C GLY A 19 -11.13 16.93 -0.45
N GLU A 20 -10.02 16.21 -0.59
CA GLU A 20 -10.00 14.75 -0.45
C GLU A 20 -9.73 14.34 0.99
N LYS A 21 -10.55 13.42 1.49
CA LYS A 21 -10.37 12.81 2.80
C LYS A 21 -9.52 11.56 2.70
N THR A 22 -8.94 11.14 3.82
CA THR A 22 -8.09 9.95 3.91
C THR A 22 -8.80 8.89 4.75
N THR A 23 -8.92 7.66 4.24
CA THR A 23 -9.26 6.53 5.11
C THR A 23 -8.01 6.15 5.91
N ILE A 24 -8.09 6.24 7.24
CA ILE A 24 -7.00 5.93 8.16
C ILE A 24 -7.25 4.58 8.81
N GLY A 25 -6.21 3.74 8.89
CA GLY A 25 -6.23 2.45 9.56
C GLY A 25 -5.06 2.24 10.51
N ASP A 26 -5.19 1.27 11.41
CA ASP A 26 -4.07 0.71 12.14
C ASP A 26 -3.44 -0.39 11.29
N ALA A 27 -2.12 -0.38 11.13
CA ALA A 27 -1.41 -1.34 10.30
C ALA A 27 -0.31 -2.03 11.11
N THR A 28 -0.36 -3.36 11.20
CA THR A 28 0.56 -4.14 12.03
C THR A 28 1.23 -5.22 11.21
N LEU A 29 2.55 -5.27 11.23
CA LEU A 29 3.30 -6.37 10.63
C LEU A 29 3.47 -7.50 11.66
N LEU A 30 3.00 -8.68 11.29
CA LEU A 30 3.01 -9.89 12.10
C LEU A 30 3.94 -10.94 11.48
N ASP A 31 4.61 -11.73 12.32
CA ASP A 31 5.27 -12.97 11.89
C ASP A 31 4.29 -14.15 11.78
N SER A 32 4.80 -15.35 11.50
CA SER A 32 3.99 -16.56 11.36
C SER A 32 3.31 -17.02 12.65
N ASN A 33 3.74 -16.52 13.81
CA ASN A 33 3.19 -16.83 15.12
C ASN A 33 2.27 -15.70 15.63
N ASN A 34 1.88 -14.75 14.77
CA ASN A 34 1.14 -13.54 15.11
C ASN A 34 1.87 -12.62 16.10
N LYS A 35 3.20 -12.73 16.24
CA LYS A 35 3.98 -11.78 17.02
C LYS A 35 4.05 -10.46 16.24
N VAL A 36 3.77 -9.36 16.93
CA VAL A 36 3.93 -8.02 16.38
C VAL A 36 5.41 -7.69 16.19
N LEU A 37 5.79 -7.38 14.96
CA LEU A 37 7.13 -6.94 14.59
C LEU A 37 7.19 -5.41 14.47
N PHE A 38 6.21 -4.82 13.76
CA PHE A 38 6.11 -3.37 13.59
C PHE A 38 4.66 -2.91 13.66
N LYS A 39 4.48 -1.65 14.06
CA LYS A 39 3.21 -0.94 14.04
C LYS A 39 3.35 0.32 13.19
N TYR A 40 2.31 0.58 12.42
CA TYR A 40 2.16 1.70 11.50
C TYR A 40 0.70 2.18 11.55
N PHE A 41 0.46 3.30 10.89
CA PHE A 41 -0.86 3.67 10.41
C PHE A 41 -0.92 3.48 8.89
N SER A 42 -2.11 3.17 8.35
CA SER A 42 -2.35 3.15 6.91
C SER A 42 -3.14 4.37 6.46
N GLY A 43 -2.91 4.80 5.23
CA GLY A 43 -3.69 5.83 4.54
C GLY A 43 -4.17 5.32 3.19
N GLU A 44 -5.43 5.54 2.86
CA GLU A 44 -6.05 5.22 1.56
C GLU A 44 -7.01 6.36 1.15
N ASN A 45 -7.58 6.30 -0.05
CA ASN A 45 -8.64 7.24 -0.45
C ASN A 45 -9.80 7.23 0.56
N GLY A 46 -10.37 8.39 0.87
CA GLY A 46 -11.53 8.53 1.75
C GLY A 46 -12.85 8.02 1.18
N SER A 47 -12.92 7.71 -0.11
CA SER A 47 -14.13 7.19 -0.77
C SER A 47 -14.42 5.74 -0.37
N GLN A 48 -15.61 5.25 -0.75
CA GLN A 48 -16.01 3.84 -0.60
C GLN A 48 -15.02 2.85 -1.25
N SER A 49 -15.05 1.61 -0.75
CA SER A 49 -14.31 0.50 -1.35
C SER A 49 -14.91 0.07 -2.67
N SER A 50 -14.06 -0.19 -3.66
CA SER A 50 -14.51 -0.68 -4.97
C SER A 50 -13.41 -1.45 -5.70
N ASP A 51 -13.80 -2.41 -6.54
CA ASP A 51 -12.95 -3.05 -7.55
C ASP A 51 -13.04 -2.34 -8.92
N GLU A 52 -13.90 -1.34 -9.06
CA GLU A 52 -14.11 -0.64 -10.32
C GLU A 52 -12.84 0.05 -10.82
N ARG A 53 -12.53 -0.17 -12.09
CA ARG A 53 -11.32 0.35 -12.74
C ARG A 53 -11.49 1.82 -13.10
N GLY A 54 -10.40 2.58 -13.05
CA GLY A 54 -10.38 3.99 -13.48
C GLY A 54 -11.03 4.95 -12.50
N LYS A 55 -11.50 4.47 -11.35
CA LYS A 55 -11.97 5.32 -10.25
C LYS A 55 -10.93 5.37 -9.15
N ASP A 56 -10.76 6.57 -8.58
CA ASP A 56 -9.96 6.74 -7.38
C ASP A 56 -10.77 6.32 -6.15
N HIS A 57 -10.87 4.99 -5.99
CA HIS A 57 -11.54 4.35 -4.88
C HIS A 57 -10.55 3.53 -4.06
N ARG A 58 -10.69 3.57 -2.73
CA ARG A 58 -9.95 2.66 -1.86
C ARG A 58 -10.28 1.22 -2.27
N ILE A 59 -9.32 0.33 -2.10
CA ILE A 59 -9.49 -1.05 -2.58
C ILE A 59 -10.46 -1.84 -1.70
N MET A 60 -10.94 -2.99 -2.18
CA MET A 60 -11.84 -3.83 -1.39
C MET A 60 -11.11 -4.46 -0.19
N PRO A 61 -11.77 -4.63 0.96
CA PRO A 61 -11.20 -5.40 2.07
C PRO A 61 -11.08 -6.87 1.66
N ARG A 62 -9.86 -7.41 1.66
CA ARG A 62 -9.51 -8.81 1.40
C ARG A 62 -8.03 -9.04 1.70
N THR A 63 -7.57 -10.27 1.43
CA THR A 63 -6.15 -10.60 1.42
C THR A 63 -5.56 -10.36 0.02
N TYR A 64 -4.43 -9.65 0.01
CA TYR A 64 -3.61 -9.38 -1.16
C TYR A 64 -2.22 -9.98 -0.98
N LYS A 65 -1.60 -10.28 -2.11
CA LYS A 65 -0.19 -10.65 -2.23
C LYS A 65 0.62 -9.45 -2.73
N LEU A 66 1.93 -9.52 -2.54
CA LEU A 66 2.87 -8.47 -2.94
C LEU A 66 3.83 -8.98 -4.02
N LYS A 67 4.26 -8.07 -4.88
CA LYS A 67 5.41 -8.27 -5.78
C LYS A 67 6.16 -6.97 -5.98
N TRP A 68 7.45 -7.05 -6.28
CA TRP A 68 8.21 -5.87 -6.72
C TRP A 68 7.79 -5.49 -8.13
N ASN A 69 7.71 -4.19 -8.41
CA ASN A 69 7.45 -3.69 -9.76
C ASN A 69 8.03 -2.27 -9.96
N PHE A 70 8.33 -1.92 -11.20
CA PHE A 70 8.68 -0.56 -11.58
C PHE A 70 7.46 0.35 -11.52
N THR A 71 7.64 1.55 -11.01
CA THR A 71 6.55 2.48 -10.70
C THR A 71 6.95 3.95 -10.90
N LYS A 72 5.94 4.81 -11.09
CA LYS A 72 6.05 6.27 -11.03
C LYS A 72 5.85 6.82 -9.61
N THR A 73 5.35 5.99 -8.68
CA THR A 73 4.97 6.43 -7.33
C THR A 73 6.19 6.85 -6.50
N ALA A 74 5.95 7.67 -5.48
CA ALA A 74 6.98 8.12 -4.55
C ALA A 74 7.40 6.96 -3.64
N VAL A 75 8.70 6.66 -3.60
CA VAL A 75 9.28 5.57 -2.81
C VAL A 75 10.47 6.07 -1.98
N ALA A 76 10.92 5.25 -1.03
CA ALA A 76 12.09 5.56 -0.23
C ALA A 76 13.34 5.76 -1.10
N LYS A 77 14.22 6.68 -0.72
CA LYS A 77 15.40 7.03 -1.53
C LYS A 77 16.41 5.88 -1.64
N ASN A 78 16.69 5.21 -0.53
CA ASN A 78 17.81 4.27 -0.41
C ASN A 78 17.51 2.96 -1.15
N GLY A 79 17.99 2.84 -2.39
CA GLY A 79 17.92 1.60 -3.17
C GLY A 79 16.62 1.36 -3.93
N TYR A 80 15.60 2.21 -3.78
CA TYR A 80 14.30 2.03 -4.44
C TYR A 80 13.96 3.14 -5.44
N ARG A 81 14.59 4.32 -5.32
CA ARG A 81 14.37 5.46 -6.22
C ARG A 81 15.50 5.56 -7.24
N ASN A 82 15.17 5.85 -8.49
CA ASN A 82 16.13 6.00 -9.60
C ASN A 82 17.10 4.81 -9.72
N VAL A 83 16.57 3.59 -9.61
CA VAL A 83 17.36 2.35 -9.68
C VAL A 83 17.83 2.08 -11.11
N ARG A 84 18.85 1.22 -11.25
CA ARG A 84 19.21 0.66 -12.56
C ARG A 84 18.34 -0.56 -12.86
N PHE A 85 18.05 -0.78 -14.13
CA PHE A 85 17.24 -1.92 -14.57
C PHE A 85 17.81 -3.27 -14.11
N ASP A 86 19.12 -3.48 -14.28
CA ASP A 86 19.77 -4.75 -13.96
C ASP A 86 19.75 -5.10 -12.46
N ASP A 87 19.58 -4.11 -11.58
CA ASP A 87 19.51 -4.34 -10.14
C ASP A 87 18.18 -4.99 -9.72
N TYR A 88 17.15 -4.94 -10.56
CA TYR A 88 15.78 -5.36 -10.24
C TYR A 88 15.10 -6.24 -11.28
N LYS A 89 15.65 -6.38 -12.49
CA LYS A 89 14.99 -7.11 -13.60
C LYS A 89 14.65 -8.56 -13.26
N GLU A 90 15.44 -9.23 -12.40
CA GLU A 90 15.19 -10.62 -11.98
C GLU A 90 14.14 -10.71 -10.86
N LEU A 91 13.90 -9.61 -10.12
CA LEU A 91 12.88 -9.53 -9.06
C LEU A 91 11.50 -9.12 -9.60
N ILE A 92 11.45 -8.65 -10.85
CA ILE A 92 10.25 -8.09 -11.50
C ILE A 92 9.91 -8.96 -12.70
N GLU A 93 8.65 -9.41 -12.77
CA GLU A 93 8.19 -10.24 -13.89
C GLU A 93 8.47 -9.58 -15.26
N PRO A 94 8.99 -10.32 -16.26
CA PRO A 94 9.38 -9.75 -17.56
C PRO A 94 8.31 -8.91 -18.27
N LYS A 95 7.03 -9.27 -18.10
CA LYS A 95 5.89 -8.52 -18.64
C LYS A 95 5.82 -7.06 -18.17
N TYR A 96 6.51 -6.71 -17.08
CA TYR A 96 6.58 -5.35 -16.53
C TYR A 96 7.86 -4.60 -16.86
N HIS A 97 8.80 -5.21 -17.59
CA HIS A 97 10.06 -4.54 -17.96
C HIS A 97 9.82 -3.32 -18.86
N GLU A 98 8.73 -3.30 -19.64
CA GLU A 98 8.35 -2.13 -20.46
C GLU A 98 8.11 -0.86 -19.62
N ARG A 99 7.72 -0.99 -18.35
CA ARG A 99 7.56 0.15 -17.45
C ARG A 99 8.87 0.92 -17.29
N TYR A 100 9.99 0.21 -17.23
CA TYR A 100 11.31 0.81 -17.18
C TYR A 100 11.76 1.22 -18.57
N THR A 101 11.78 0.29 -19.53
CA THR A 101 12.47 0.47 -20.82
C THR A 101 11.72 1.41 -21.77
N LYS A 102 10.38 1.44 -21.70
CA LYS A 102 9.52 2.27 -22.56
C LYS A 102 8.98 3.49 -21.82
N TRP A 103 8.56 3.35 -20.57
CA TRP A 103 7.92 4.44 -19.81
C TRP A 103 8.87 5.18 -18.85
N GLY A 104 10.10 4.71 -18.68
CA GLY A 104 11.11 5.40 -17.88
C GLY A 104 10.85 5.36 -16.37
N PHE A 105 10.06 4.40 -15.87
CA PHE A 105 9.77 4.26 -14.44
C PHE A 105 10.99 3.68 -13.73
N LYS A 106 11.81 4.57 -13.15
CA LYS A 106 13.04 4.20 -12.45
C LYS A 106 12.87 4.02 -10.94
N ASN A 107 11.65 4.06 -10.42
CA ASN A 107 11.39 3.70 -9.03
C ASN A 107 10.91 2.25 -8.97
N VAL A 108 11.17 1.58 -7.84
CA VAL A 108 10.67 0.23 -7.55
C VAL A 108 9.81 0.28 -6.29
N GLY A 109 8.62 -0.32 -6.36
CA GLY A 109 7.68 -0.38 -5.25
C GLY A 109 6.97 -1.72 -5.14
N LEU A 110 6.22 -1.89 -4.05
CA LEU A 110 5.46 -3.09 -3.76
C LEU A 110 4.05 -2.98 -4.36
N LEU A 111 3.80 -3.73 -5.43
CA LEU A 111 2.51 -3.83 -6.11
C LEU A 111 1.63 -4.87 -5.41
N LEU A 112 0.38 -4.53 -5.15
CA LEU A 112 -0.65 -5.47 -4.70
C LEU A 112 -1.23 -6.24 -5.88
N TYR A 113 -1.46 -7.53 -5.66
CA TYR A 113 -2.29 -8.35 -6.55
C TYR A 113 -3.10 -9.35 -5.72
N THR A 114 -4.13 -9.93 -6.32
CA THR A 114 -4.88 -11.02 -5.69
C THR A 114 -5.16 -12.12 -6.71
N PRO A 115 -4.79 -13.39 -6.45
CA PRO A 115 -5.07 -14.50 -7.36
C PRO A 115 -6.57 -14.71 -7.62
N MET A 116 -7.43 -14.26 -6.70
CA MET A 116 -8.89 -14.39 -6.84
C MET A 116 -9.47 -13.41 -7.87
N LEU A 117 -8.76 -12.32 -8.18
CA LEU A 117 -9.15 -11.33 -9.17
C LEU A 117 -7.90 -10.85 -9.92
N PRO A 118 -7.36 -11.62 -10.87
CA PRO A 118 -6.11 -11.29 -11.57
C PRO A 118 -6.17 -9.93 -12.28
N SER A 119 -7.35 -9.51 -12.75
CA SER A 119 -7.56 -8.19 -13.37
C SER A 119 -7.29 -7.01 -12.42
N PHE A 120 -7.33 -7.22 -11.10
CA PHE A 120 -6.99 -6.21 -10.10
C PHE A 120 -5.57 -5.67 -10.30
N GLU A 121 -4.62 -6.51 -10.72
CA GLU A 121 -3.23 -6.09 -10.91
C GLU A 121 -3.09 -4.95 -11.94
N SER A 122 -4.03 -4.87 -12.90
CA SER A 122 -4.07 -3.77 -13.88
C SER A 122 -4.38 -2.40 -13.26
N ARG A 123 -4.91 -2.36 -12.04
CA ARG A 123 -5.14 -1.11 -11.29
C ARG A 123 -3.85 -0.48 -10.77
N CYS A 124 -2.73 -1.21 -10.78
CA CYS A 124 -1.42 -0.69 -10.38
C CYS A 124 -1.41 -0.10 -8.95
N ILE A 125 -1.99 -0.82 -8.00
CA ILE A 125 -2.10 -0.38 -6.59
C ILE A 125 -0.82 -0.71 -5.84
N PHE A 126 -0.10 0.31 -5.35
CA PHE A 126 1.16 0.15 -4.64
C PHE A 126 1.04 0.46 -3.14
N ILE A 127 1.94 -0.11 -2.32
CA ILE A 127 2.26 0.42 -0.99
C ILE A 127 3.38 1.41 -1.16
N HIS A 128 3.19 2.71 -0.92
CA HIS A 128 4.23 3.72 -1.20
C HIS A 128 4.15 4.95 -0.28
N ILE A 129 5.07 5.91 -0.47
CA ILE A 129 5.09 7.16 0.31
C ILE A 129 3.91 8.03 -0.10
N MET A 130 3.03 8.31 0.84
CA MET A 130 1.90 9.25 0.74
C MET A 130 1.42 9.61 2.14
N ASN A 131 0.70 10.74 2.27
CA ASN A 131 0.19 11.20 3.57
C ASN A 131 -1.32 11.43 3.58
N THR A 132 -1.93 11.85 2.46
CA THR A 132 -3.35 12.20 2.39
C THR A 132 -4.04 11.64 1.16
N GLY A 133 -5.37 11.80 1.09
CA GLY A 133 -6.22 11.35 -0.01
C GLY A 133 -5.75 11.78 -1.40
N LYS A 134 -5.17 12.97 -1.58
CA LYS A 134 -4.69 13.44 -2.91
C LYS A 134 -3.63 12.60 -3.59
N ASP A 135 -2.93 11.77 -2.83
CA ASP A 135 -1.76 11.02 -3.28
C ASP A 135 -2.08 9.55 -3.60
N VAL A 136 -3.35 9.14 -3.49
CA VAL A 136 -3.72 7.72 -3.42
C VAL A 136 -3.90 7.08 -4.80
N GLU A 137 -4.69 7.60 -5.76
CA GLU A 137 -5.04 6.85 -6.98
C GLU A 137 -5.40 5.36 -6.68
N GLY A 138 -6.04 5.09 -5.52
CA GLY A 138 -6.32 3.76 -4.96
C GLY A 138 -5.19 3.04 -4.19
N CYS A 139 -3.97 3.59 -4.13
CA CYS A 139 -2.80 3.06 -3.41
C CYS A 139 -2.95 3.11 -1.88
N ILE A 140 -1.98 2.47 -1.20
CA ILE A 140 -1.88 2.39 0.26
C ILE A 140 -0.62 3.11 0.73
N GLY A 141 -0.79 4.01 1.70
CA GLY A 141 0.30 4.61 2.46
C GLY A 141 0.54 3.89 3.78
N LEU A 142 1.78 3.92 4.25
CA LEU A 142 2.13 3.60 5.64
C LEU A 142 2.79 4.81 6.30
N GLY A 143 2.52 5.01 7.59
CA GLY A 143 3.07 6.12 8.39
C GLY A 143 3.41 5.68 9.81
N LYS A 144 4.32 6.40 10.48
CA LYS A 144 4.63 6.17 11.91
C LYS A 144 3.71 6.94 12.85
N GLY A 145 2.99 7.93 12.33
CA GLY A 145 1.97 8.69 13.05
C GLY A 145 0.75 9.00 12.18
N LYS A 146 -0.21 9.70 12.78
CA LYS A 146 -1.39 10.24 12.10
C LYS A 146 -1.80 11.58 12.71
N ASN A 147 -2.54 12.38 11.94
CA ASN A 147 -3.19 13.60 12.38
C ASN A 147 -4.65 13.65 11.87
N ASP A 148 -5.35 14.78 12.05
CA ASP A 148 -6.76 14.89 11.65
C ASP A 148 -6.99 14.87 10.12
N MET A 149 -5.93 14.92 9.30
CA MET A 149 -5.99 14.93 7.83
C MET A 149 -5.55 13.58 7.22
N GLY A 150 -4.63 12.85 7.85
CA GLY A 150 -4.06 11.63 7.28
C GLY A 150 -2.93 11.03 8.13
N ILE A 151 -2.00 10.36 7.46
CA ILE A 151 -0.81 9.76 8.09
C ILE A 151 0.41 10.69 7.99
N VAL A 152 1.38 10.50 8.88
CA VAL A 152 2.66 11.22 8.87
C VAL A 152 3.84 10.26 8.96
N ASP A 153 5.05 10.77 8.66
CA ASP A 153 6.31 10.00 8.69
C ASP A 153 6.31 8.78 7.75
N SER A 154 5.67 8.95 6.59
CA SER A 154 5.52 7.88 5.59
C SER A 154 6.83 7.48 4.93
N THR A 155 7.77 8.40 4.77
CA THR A 155 9.09 8.08 4.20
C THR A 155 9.82 7.04 5.05
N SER A 156 9.85 7.21 6.37
CA SER A 156 10.47 6.25 7.28
C SER A 156 9.70 4.94 7.39
N ALA A 157 8.37 4.98 7.42
CA ALA A 157 7.55 3.77 7.49
C ALA A 157 7.72 2.89 6.24
N ILE A 158 7.70 3.50 5.06
CA ILE A 158 7.87 2.79 3.78
C ILE A 158 9.28 2.24 3.65
N ALA A 159 10.32 2.98 4.06
CA ALA A 159 11.68 2.47 4.06
C ALA A 159 11.82 1.22 4.95
N GLU A 160 11.35 1.28 6.20
CA GLU A 160 11.40 0.14 7.13
C GLU A 160 10.65 -1.08 6.59
N PHE A 161 9.44 -0.88 6.05
CA PHE A 161 8.66 -1.98 5.49
C PHE A 161 9.31 -2.58 4.25
N TYR A 162 9.81 -1.74 3.33
CA TYR A 162 10.47 -2.20 2.11
C TYR A 162 11.77 -2.97 2.39
N ASP A 163 12.58 -2.49 3.33
CA ASP A 163 13.83 -3.15 3.73
C ASP A 163 13.52 -4.52 4.35
N PHE A 164 12.47 -4.58 5.17
CA PHE A 164 12.02 -5.83 5.77
C PHE A 164 11.52 -6.82 4.71
N VAL A 165 10.68 -6.39 3.76
CA VAL A 165 10.19 -7.23 2.67
C VAL A 165 11.34 -7.72 1.79
N LYS A 166 12.29 -6.84 1.44
CA LYS A 166 13.46 -7.21 0.65
C LYS A 166 14.34 -8.25 1.35
N LYS A 167 14.56 -8.09 2.66
CA LYS A 167 15.35 -9.02 3.49
C LYS A 167 14.71 -10.41 3.58
N HIS A 168 13.39 -10.48 3.61
CA HIS A 168 12.66 -11.72 3.91
C HIS A 168 11.99 -12.38 2.69
N GLY A 169 12.15 -11.82 1.50
CA GLY A 169 11.53 -12.33 0.26
C GLY A 169 10.05 -11.95 0.17
N VAL A 170 9.66 -11.29 -0.91
CA VAL A 170 8.32 -10.71 -1.09
C VAL A 170 7.21 -11.78 -1.15
N GLU A 171 7.54 -12.98 -1.62
CA GLU A 171 6.66 -14.15 -1.69
C GLU A 171 6.20 -14.62 -0.31
N ASN A 172 6.93 -14.26 0.76
CA ASN A 172 6.61 -14.63 2.13
C ASN A 172 5.62 -13.67 2.80
N PHE A 173 5.05 -12.70 2.08
CA PHE A 173 4.17 -11.67 2.61
C PHE A 173 2.75 -11.75 2.08
N GLU A 174 1.81 -11.37 2.95
CA GLU A 174 0.43 -11.06 2.61
C GLU A 174 0.01 -9.74 3.25
N VAL A 175 -0.93 -9.04 2.62
CA VAL A 175 -1.58 -7.85 3.16
C VAL A 175 -3.04 -8.17 3.37
N GLN A 176 -3.49 -8.19 4.62
CA GLN A 176 -4.89 -8.43 4.96
C GLN A 176 -5.54 -7.10 5.32
N ILE A 177 -6.59 -6.71 4.60
CA ILE A 177 -7.33 -5.47 4.84
C ILE A 177 -8.71 -5.79 5.37
N ASN A 178 -9.05 -5.24 6.53
CA ASN A 178 -10.38 -5.30 7.12
C ASN A 178 -11.07 -3.94 6.99
N GLU A 179 -12.36 -3.98 6.71
CA GLU A 179 -13.18 -2.77 6.60
C GLU A 179 -13.29 -2.04 7.94
N VAL A 180 -13.67 -0.76 7.89
CA VAL A 180 -14.06 -0.01 9.09
C VAL A 180 -15.11 -0.83 9.82
N ARG A 181 -14.86 -1.13 11.10
CA ARG A 181 -15.87 -1.80 11.93
C ARG A 181 -17.11 -0.91 11.91
N SER A 182 -18.16 -1.35 11.22
CA SER A 182 -19.47 -0.75 11.44
C SER A 182 -19.79 -0.95 12.91
N SER A 183 -20.18 0.11 13.61
CA SER A 183 -20.96 -0.06 14.82
C SER A 183 -22.22 -0.80 14.38
N ALA A 184 -22.25 -2.12 14.49
CA ALA A 184 -23.51 -2.84 14.50
C ALA A 184 -24.37 -2.16 15.58
N PRO A 185 -25.66 -1.88 15.33
CA PRO A 185 -26.55 -1.44 16.39
C PRO A 185 -26.48 -2.49 17.50
N ALA A 186 -26.29 -2.05 18.74
CA ALA A 186 -26.51 -2.92 19.88
C ALA A 186 -27.99 -3.33 19.88
N GLY A 187 -28.24 -4.62 19.64
CA GLY A 187 -29.53 -5.25 19.91
C GLY A 187 -30.55 -5.21 18.76
N LEU A 188 -30.96 -6.40 18.34
CA LEU A 188 -32.36 -6.81 18.32
C LEU A 188 -32.45 -8.16 19.04
#